data_AF-A0A528U2M1-F1
#
_entry.id   AF-A0A528U2M1-F1
#
_cell.length_a   1.000
_cell.length_b   1.000
_cell.length_c   1.000
_cell.angle_alpha   90.00
_cell.angle_beta   90.00
_cell.angle_gamma   90.00
#
_symmetry.space_group_name_H-M   'P 1'
#
loop_
_entity.id
_entity.type
_entity.pdbx_description
1 polymer ?
#
loop_
_entity_poly.entity_id
_entity_poly.type
_entity_poly.pdbx_seq_one_letter_code
_entity_poly.pdbx_strand_id
1 'polypeptide(L)' 'MKFVAYCVRPEVQARLNNQLGGTPVSKKARPMLSAEVRKWQPDFDSPVNLFIDVPYWTDNSEAVTARFKEWMLS' A
#
# COMPACT_ATOMS: atom_id res chain seq x y z
N MET A 1 -18.87 12.73 1.65
CA MET A 1 -17.44 12.61 1.29
C MET A 1 -17.20 12.76 -0.22
N LYS A 2 -16.92 13.98 -0.73
CA LYS A 2 -16.66 14.21 -2.17
C LYS A 2 -15.19 14.00 -2.56
N PHE A 3 -14.27 14.42 -1.69
CA PHE A 3 -12.83 14.36 -1.97
C PHE A 3 -12.30 12.92 -2.03
N VAL A 4 -12.57 12.09 -1.01
CA VAL A 4 -12.16 10.67 -1.02
C VAL A 4 -12.69 9.94 -2.26
N ALA A 5 -13.96 10.18 -2.62
CA ALA A 5 -14.56 9.59 -3.82
C ALA A 5 -13.85 10.01 -5.12
N TYR A 6 -13.28 11.22 -5.18
CA TYR A 6 -12.43 11.64 -6.29
C TYR A 6 -11.05 10.95 -6.25
N CYS A 7 -10.41 10.92 -5.09
CA CYS A 7 -9.07 10.33 -4.91
C CYS A 7 -9.02 8.85 -5.26
N VAL A 8 -10.08 8.08 -5.02
CA VAL A 8 -10.11 6.64 -5.29
C VAL A 8 -10.48 6.27 -6.74
N ARG A 9 -10.74 7.26 -7.61
CA ARG A 9 -11.01 6.98 -9.02
C ARG A 9 -9.77 6.41 -9.71
N PRO A 10 -9.91 5.42 -10.61
CA PRO A 10 -8.76 4.75 -11.23
C PRO A 10 -7.76 5.70 -11.89
N GLU A 11 -8.24 6.68 -12.64
CA GLU A 11 -7.41 7.66 -13.37
C GLU A 11 -6.69 8.64 -12.43
N VAL A 12 -7.32 8.98 -11.29
CA VAL A 12 -6.70 9.84 -10.28
C VAL A 12 -5.61 9.07 -9.54
N GLN A 13 -5.88 7.82 -9.18
CA GLN A 13 -4.89 6.90 -8.61
C GLN A 13 -3.71 6.68 -9.57
N ALA A 14 -3.96 6.43 -10.86
CA ALA A 14 -2.91 6.21 -11.84
C ALA A 14 -2.03 7.46 -12.02
N ARG A 15 -2.65 8.66 -12.09
CA ARG A 15 -1.92 9.93 -12.18
C ARG A 15 -0.99 10.13 -10.98
N LEU A 16 -1.49 9.91 -9.76
CA LEU A 16 -0.69 10.05 -8.53
C LEU A 16 0.46 9.04 -8.49
N ASN A 17 0.17 7.77 -8.72
CA ASN A 17 1.16 6.70 -8.58
C ASN A 17 2.20 6.71 -9.72
N ASN A 18 1.88 7.27 -10.89
CA ASN A 18 2.89 7.52 -11.92
C ASN A 18 3.94 8.56 -11.50
N GLN A 19 3.61 9.47 -10.57
CA GLN A 19 4.54 10.48 -10.06
C GLN A 19 5.31 9.97 -8.83
N LEU A 20 4.64 9.22 -7.95
CA LEU A 20 5.22 8.78 -6.67
C LEU A 20 5.82 7.37 -6.70
N GLY A 21 5.59 6.60 -7.77
CA GLY A 21 6.00 5.19 -7.86
C GLY A 21 5.21 4.24 -6.95
N GLY A 22 4.16 4.73 -6.28
CA GLY A 22 3.34 3.95 -5.36
C GLY A 22 2.49 2.86 -6.05
N THR A 23 1.80 2.05 -5.24
CA THR A 23 0.84 1.06 -5.73
C THR A 23 -0.59 1.59 -5.60
N PRO A 24 -1.35 1.73 -6.69
CA PRO A 24 -2.73 2.17 -6.60
C PRO A 24 -3.60 1.11 -5.93
N VAL A 25 -4.48 1.54 -5.03
CA VAL A 25 -5.44 0.65 -4.35
C VAL A 25 -6.53 0.14 -5.29
N SER A 26 -6.76 0.84 -6.41
CA SER A 26 -7.71 0.42 -7.44
C SER A 26 -7.04 -0.53 -8.44
N LYS A 27 -7.53 -1.77 -8.54
CA LYS A 27 -7.09 -2.74 -9.56
C LYS A 27 -7.22 -2.20 -10.99
N LYS A 28 -8.25 -1.36 -11.24
CA LYS A 28 -8.49 -0.73 -12.54
C LYS A 28 -7.45 0.34 -12.91
N ALA A 29 -6.70 0.87 -11.95
CA ALA A 29 -5.65 1.86 -12.19
C ALA A 29 -4.32 1.24 -12.62
N ARG A 30 -4.05 -0.03 -12.25
CA ARG A 30 -2.80 -0.74 -12.58
C ARG A 30 -2.49 -0.76 -14.08
N PRO A 31 -3.43 -1.08 -14.99
CA PRO A 31 -3.19 -1.03 -16.44
C PRO A 31 -3.05 0.40 -17.00
N MET A 32 -3.29 1.44 -16.19
CA MET A 32 -3.12 2.85 -16.57
C MET A 32 -1.76 3.42 -16.14
N LEU A 33 -0.97 2.68 -15.37
CA LEU A 33 0.39 3.10 -14.98
C LEU A 33 1.33 3.09 -16.20
N SER A 34 2.36 3.94 -16.19
CA SER A 34 3.43 3.89 -17.18
C SER A 34 4.19 2.56 -17.09
N ALA A 35 4.89 2.16 -18.16
CA ALA A 35 5.71 0.95 -18.14
C ALA A 35 6.81 1.03 -17.06
N GLU A 36 7.39 2.22 -16.88
CA GLU A 36 8.42 2.49 -15.88
C GLU A 36 7.94 2.27 -14.44
N VAL A 37 6.70 2.65 -14.13
CA VAL A 37 6.14 2.49 -12.78
C VAL A 37 5.56 1.09 -12.60
N ARG A 38 4.97 0.53 -13.66
CA ARG A 38 4.32 -0.79 -13.62
C ARG A 38 5.30 -1.92 -13.28
N LYS A 39 6.56 -1.84 -13.73
CA LYS A 39 7.57 -2.88 -13.43
C LYS A 39 7.93 -2.99 -11.95
N TRP A 40 7.66 -1.94 -11.16
CA TRP A 40 7.93 -1.90 -9.71
C TRP A 40 6.72 -2.28 -8.86
N GLN A 41 5.58 -2.59 -9.50
CA GLN A 41 4.37 -2.96 -8.78
C GLN A 41 4.49 -4.38 -8.22
N PRO A 42 3.96 -4.64 -7.00
CA PRO A 42 3.98 -5.98 -6.44
C PRO A 42 3.11 -6.93 -7.27
N ASP A 43 3.49 -8.20 -7.39
CA ASP A 43 2.59 -9.21 -7.92
C ASP A 43 1.65 -9.71 -6.81
N PHE A 44 0.38 -9.28 -6.82
CA PHE A 44 -0.57 -9.64 -5.77
C PHE A 44 -1.03 -11.11 -5.84
N ASP A 45 -0.75 -11.81 -6.93
CA ASP A 45 -1.12 -13.21 -7.11
C ASP A 45 0.06 -14.16 -6.83
N SER A 46 1.24 -13.60 -6.49
CA SER A 46 2.43 -14.37 -6.15
C SER A 46 2.26 -15.13 -4.84
N PRO A 47 2.45 -16.47 -4.81
CA PRO A 47 2.28 -17.28 -3.61
C PRO A 47 3.40 -17.09 -2.58
N VAL A 48 4.47 -16.37 -2.93
CA VAL A 48 5.60 -16.07 -2.02
C VAL A 48 5.46 -14.71 -1.35
N ASN A 49 4.36 -13.99 -1.58
CA ASN A 49 4.06 -12.74 -0.90
C ASN A 49 3.30 -12.97 0.40
N LEU A 50 3.61 -12.14 1.41
CA LEU A 50 2.86 -12.05 2.65
C LEU A 50 2.09 -10.73 2.68
N PHE A 51 0.83 -10.80 3.12
CA PHE A 51 0.02 -9.62 3.38
C PHE A 51 0.03 -9.29 4.86
N ILE A 52 0.00 -8.00 5.19
CA ILE A 52 -0.09 -7.54 6.56
C ILE A 52 -1.50 -7.85 7.10
N ASP A 53 -1.57 -8.55 8.23
CA ASP A 53 -2.80 -8.79 8.97
C ASP A 53 -3.22 -7.52 9.75
N VAL A 54 -4.05 -6.69 9.11
CA VAL A 54 -4.52 -5.43 9.68
C VAL A 54 -5.29 -5.63 11.00
N PRO A 55 -6.21 -6.62 11.14
CA PRO A 55 -6.83 -6.93 12.43
C PRO A 55 -5.83 -7.21 13.56
N TYR A 56 -4.87 -8.11 13.36
CA TYR A 56 -3.85 -8.40 14.37
C TYR A 56 -3.12 -7.12 14.79
N TRP A 57 -2.69 -6.31 13.83
CA TRP A 57 -1.96 -5.08 14.13
C TRP A 57 -2.83 -4.00 14.77
N THR A 58 -4.13 -3.97 14.48
CA THR A 58 -5.05 -3.04 15.15
C THR A 58 -5.10 -3.30 16.66
N ASP A 59 -5.10 -4.57 17.06
CA ASP A 59 -5.20 -4.96 18.47
C ASP A 59 -3.85 -4.97 19.20
N ASN A 60 -2.74 -5.15 18.47
CA ASN A 60 -1.43 -5.44 19.09
C ASN A 60 -0.33 -4.39 18.81
N SER A 61 -0.53 -3.42 17.91
CA SER A 61 0.53 -2.50 17.47
C SER A 61 1.19 -1.74 18.60
N GLU A 62 0.44 -1.27 19.59
CA GLU A 62 1.00 -0.51 20.73
C GLU A 62 1.94 -1.37 21.57
N ALA A 63 1.48 -2.57 21.97
CA ALA A 63 2.27 -3.49 22.80
C ALA A 63 3.54 -3.98 22.07
N VAL A 64 3.43 -4.29 20.78
CA VAL A 64 4.57 -4.68 19.96
C VAL A 64 5.56 -3.52 19.80
N THR A 65 5.06 -2.30 19.57
CA THR A 65 5.91 -1.10 19.42
C THR A 65 6.70 -0.80 20.69
N ALA A 66 6.09 -0.93 21.87
CA ALA A 66 6.79 -0.72 23.15
C ALA A 66 7.97 -1.69 23.30
N ARG A 67 7.73 -3.00 23.11
CA ARG A 67 8.77 -4.03 23.16
C ARG A 67 9.87 -3.82 22.14
N PHE A 68 9.51 -3.41 20.92
CA PHE A 68 10.48 -3.12 19.88
C PHE A 68 11.40 -1.95 20.25
N LYS A 69 10.85 -0.88 20.83
CA LYS A 69 11.63 0.29 21.29
C LYS A 69 12.55 -0.06 22.45
N GLU A 70 12.07 -0.85 23.41
CA GLU A 70 12.91 -1.34 24.52
C GLU A 70 14.11 -2.14 23.99
N TRP A 71 13.87 -3.04 23.03
CA TRP A 71 14.94 -3.82 22.40
C TRP A 71 15.95 -2.97 21.62
N MET A 72 15.51 -1.92 20.91
CA MET A 72 16.44 -1.04 20.17
C MET A 72 17.34 -0.21 21.08
N LEU A 73 16.93 0.04 22.32
CA LEU A 73 17.65 0.89 23.27
C LEU A 73 18.52 0.09 24.26
N SER A 74 18.47 -1.25 24.21
CA SER A 74 19.26 -2.16 25.04
C SER A 74 20.64 -2.47 24.46
#